data_AF-A0A5K1DLE9-F1
#
_entry.id   AF-A0A5K1DLE9-F1
#
_cell.length_a   1.000
_cell.length_b   1.000
_cell.length_c   1.000
_cell.angle_alpha   90.00
_cell.angle_beta   90.00
_cell.angle_gamma   90.00
#
_symmetry.space_group_name_H-M   'P 1'
#
loop_
_entity.id
_entity.type
_entity.pdbx_description
1 polymer ?
#
loop_
_entity_poly.entity_id
_entity_poly.type
_entity_poly.pdbx_seq_one_letter_code
_entity_poly.pdbx_strand_id
1 'polypeptide(L)' 'YALGGYDGRSFLSSVEMFDPRIGSWIFADPMNSCRGYAAAVTLGDSVHIMGGFIDDGQDISDT' A
#
# COMPACT_ATOMS: atom_id res chain seq x y z
N TYR A 1 4.68 5.85 6.14
CA TYR A 1 3.69 4.85 5.73
C TYR A 1 4.27 4.04 4.58
N ALA A 2 4.23 2.73 4.67
CA ALA A 2 4.46 1.77 3.60
C ALA A 2 3.11 1.10 3.32
N LEU A 3 2.74 1.02 2.05
CA LEU A 3 1.39 0.64 1.64
C LEU A 3 1.48 -0.43 0.56
N GLY A 4 0.92 -1.61 0.85
CA GLY A 4 0.94 -2.75 -0.05
C GLY A 4 2.34 -3.32 -0.26
N GLY A 5 2.66 -3.69 -1.50
CA GLY A 5 3.93 -4.30 -1.88
C GLY A 5 3.79 -5.76 -2.27
N TYR A 6 4.93 -6.45 -2.40
CA TYR A 6 5.00 -7.84 -2.83
C TYR A 6 5.94 -8.61 -1.89
N ASP A 7 5.42 -9.64 -1.22
CA ASP A 7 6.16 -10.43 -0.22
C ASP A 7 6.98 -11.58 -0.84
N GLY A 8 7.02 -11.67 -2.17
CA GLY A 8 7.63 -12.79 -2.89
C GLY A 8 6.65 -13.88 -3.30
N ARG A 9 5.39 -13.83 -2.82
CA ARG A 9 4.33 -14.81 -3.13
C ARG A 9 3.04 -14.16 -3.60
N SER A 10 2.67 -13.03 -3.02
CA SER A 10 1.42 -12.34 -3.29
C SER A 10 1.56 -10.83 -3.06
N PHE A 11 0.65 -10.07 -3.65
CA PHE A 11 0.53 -8.66 -3.32
C PHE A 11 -0.10 -8.49 -1.93
N LEU A 12 0.41 -7.50 -1.18
CA LEU A 12 -0.08 -7.20 0.16
C LEU A 12 -1.13 -6.09 0.12
N SER A 13 -2.14 -6.19 0.99
CA SER A 13 -3.05 -5.08 1.35
C SER A 13 -2.64 -4.42 2.66
N SER A 14 -1.58 -4.89 3.32
CA SER A 14 -1.12 -4.36 4.59
C SER A 14 -0.62 -2.92 4.43
N VAL A 15 -0.99 -2.10 5.40
CA VAL A 15 -0.50 -0.75 5.56
C VAL A 15 0.34 -0.73 6.82
N GLU A 16 1.58 -0.31 6.70
CA GLU A 16 2.51 -0.19 7.81
C GLU A 16 2.89 1.27 8.00
N MET A 17 2.91 1.73 9.24
CA MET A 17 3.35 3.07 9.60
C MET A 17 4.61 2.92 10.44
N PHE A 18 5.68 3.62 10.07
CA PHE A 18 6.86 3.67 10.92
C PHE A 18 6.61 4.64 12.07
N ASP A 19 6.64 4.14 13.30
CA ASP A 19 6.60 4.99 14.50
C ASP A 19 8.04 5.25 14.99
N PRO A 20 8.57 6.48 14.81
CA PRO A 20 9.92 6.82 15.22
C PRO A 20 10.13 6.83 16.73
N ARG A 21 9.05 6.85 17.53
CA ARG A 21 9.14 6.86 19.00
C ARG A 21 9.56 5.50 19.56
N ILE A 22 9.09 4.43 18.92
CA ILE A 22 9.44 3.04 19.24
C ILE A 22 10.46 2.45 18.25
N GLY A 23 10.81 3.19 17.20
CA GLY A 23 11.75 2.76 16.17
C GLY A 23 11.29 1.52 15.41
N SER A 24 9.98 1.29 15.33
CA SER A 24 9.39 0.06 14.80
C SER A 24 8.24 0.39 13.85
N TRP A 25 7.96 -0.54 12.93
CA TRP A 25 6.79 -0.47 12.07
C TRP A 25 5.58 -1.02 12.81
N ILE A 26 4.47 -0.30 12.73
CA ILE A 26 3.17 -0.70 13.26
C ILE A 26 2.20 -0.93 12.11
N PHE A 27 1.34 -1.93 12.24
CA PHE A 27 0.25 -2.13 11.28
C PHE A 27 -0.82 -1.05 11.49
N ALA A 28 -1.26 -0.46 10.39
CA ALA A 28 -2.40 0.44 10.32
C ALA A 28 -3.52 -0.24 9.49
N ASP A 29 -4.64 0.47 9.29
CA ASP A 29 -5.81 -0.10 8.61
C ASP A 29 -5.44 -0.59 7.21
N PRO A 30 -5.76 -1.86 6.87
CA PRO A 30 -5.41 -2.44 5.58
C PRO A 30 -6.19 -1.79 4.44
N MET A 31 -5.61 -1.83 3.24
CA MET A 31 -6.29 -1.39 2.03
C MET A 31 -7.43 -2.35 1.67
N ASN A 32 -8.49 -1.82 1.04
CA ASN A 32 -9.61 -2.63 0.53
C ASN A 32 -9.20 -3.68 -0.52
N SER A 33 -8.04 -3.52 -1.15
CA SER A 33 -7.53 -4.42 -2.17
C SER A 33 -6.00 -4.50 -2.10
N CYS A 34 -5.45 -5.71 -2.24
CA CYS A 34 -4.02 -5.96 -2.29
C CYS A 34 -3.42 -5.33 -3.55
N ARG A 35 -2.41 -4.48 -3.41
CA ARG A 35 -1.81 -3.74 -4.53
C ARG A 35 -0.30 -3.76 -4.42
N GLY A 36 0.39 -4.10 -5.52
CA GLY A 36 1.83 -3.92 -5.66
C GLY A 36 2.18 -2.98 -6.80
N TYR A 37 3.42 -2.48 -6.81
CA TYR A 37 3.92 -1.52 -7.81
C TYR A 37 3.07 -0.26 -7.99
N ALA A 38 2.27 0.09 -6.98
CA ALA A 38 1.44 1.29 -6.98
C ALA A 38 2.25 2.52 -6.59
N ALA A 39 1.84 3.70 -7.07
CA ALA A 39 2.42 4.97 -6.65
C ALA A 39 1.61 5.52 -5.46
N ALA A 40 2.30 5.77 -4.34
CA ALA A 40 1.70 6.45 -3.19
C ALA A 40 2.01 7.95 -3.26
N VAL A 41 0.98 8.79 -3.11
CA VAL A 41 1.09 10.25 -3.08
C VAL A 41 0.43 10.80 -1.82
N THR A 42 1.03 11.82 -1.24
CA THR A 42 0.44 12.56 -0.11
C THR A 42 -0.27 13.79 -0.64
N LEU A 43 -1.57 13.93 -0.35
CA LEU A 43 -2.37 15.10 -0.71
C LEU A 43 -2.99 15.67 0.58
N GLY A 44 -2.42 16.77 1.07
CA GLY A 44 -2.77 17.34 2.37
C GLY A 44 -2.45 16.36 3.50
N ASP A 45 -3.42 16.12 4.38
CA ASP A 45 -3.29 15.21 5.53
C ASP A 45 -3.65 13.75 5.18
N SER A 46 -3.79 13.41 3.90
CA SER A 46 -4.23 12.09 3.44
C SER A 46 -3.25 11.46 2.45
N VAL A 47 -3.01 10.16 2.59
CA VAL A 47 -2.20 9.38 1.65
C VAL A 47 -3.12 8.67 0.67
N HIS A 48 -2.87 8.87 -0.62
CA HIS A 48 -3.59 8.26 -1.72
C HIS A 48 -2.67 7.30 -2.47
N ILE A 49 -3.24 6.24 -3.02
CA ILE A 49 -2.51 5.30 -3.87
C ILE A 49 -3.18 5.25 -5.24
N MET A 50 -2.38 5.36 -6.28
CA MET A 50 -2.82 5.31 -7.68
C MET A 50 -2.03 4.25 -8.44
N GLY A 51 -2.70 3.55 -9.35
CA GLY A 51 -2.10 2.48 -10.14
C GLY A 51 -1.74 1.24 -9.32
N GLY A 52 -0.95 0.37 -9.95
CA GLY A 52 -0.46 -0.87 -9.37
C GLY A 52 -1.23 -2.11 -9.85
N PHE A 53 -0.69 -3.26 -9.52
CA PHE A 53 -1.23 -4.57 -9.91
C PHE A 53 -1.88 -5.24 -8.72
N ILE A 54 -3.06 -5.81 -8.96
CA ILE A 54 -3.68 -6.77 -8.05
C ILE A 54 -3.33 -8.19 -8.51
N ASP A 55 -3.31 -9.16 -7.59
CA ASP A 55 -2.79 -10.51 -7.84
C ASP A 55 -3.59 -11.30 -8.89
N ASP A 56 -4.78 -10.79 -9.25
CA ASP A 56 -5.66 -11.37 -10.27
C ASP A 56 -5.32 -10.90 -11.70
N GLY A 57 -4.14 -10.31 -11.93
CA GLY A 57 -3.65 -9.91 -13.26
C GLY A 57 -4.44 -8.77 -13.92
N GLN A 58 -5.39 -8.17 -13.21
CA GLN A 58 -6.11 -6.97 -13.64
C GLN A 58 -5.25 -5.75 -13.29
N ASP A 59 -4.76 -5.05 -14.31
CA ASP A 59 -4.23 -3.70 -14.14
C ASP A 59 -5.39 -2.79 -13.72
N ILE A 60 -5.25 -2.10 -12.59
CA ILE A 60 -6.27 -1.13 -12.16
C ILE A 60 -6.08 0.16 -12.96
N SER A 61 -6.55 0.15 -14.21
CA SER A 61 -6.58 1.32 -15.08
C SER A 61 -7.85 2.15 -14.83
N ASP A 62 -8.09 2.56 -13.58
CA ASP A 62 -9.07 3.62 -13.33
C ASP A 62 -8.39 4.97 -13.60
N THR A 63 -8.64 5.48 -14.82
CA THR A 63 -8.28 6.83 -15.31
C THR A 63 -9.22 7.88 -14.74
#